data_AF-A0A496EDW4-F1
#
_entry.id   AF-A0A496EDW4-F1
#
_cell.length_a   1.000
_cell.length_b   1.000
_cell.length_c   1.000
_cell.angle_alpha   90.00
_cell.angle_beta   90.00
_cell.angle_gamma   90.00
#
_symmetry.space_group_name_H-M   'P 1'
#
loop_
_entity.id
_entity.type
_entity.pdbx_description
1 polymer ?
#
loop_
_entity_poly.entity_id
_entity_poly.type
_entity_poly.pdbx_seq_one_letter_code
_entity_poly.pdbx_strand_id
1 'polypeptide(L)'
;METIEVLKNVQRIALECMIGRKPVHINVGVMPETGGLCVTVQDRSHEVVYMEIFNDWMPDHKEWNKKTYDRFMSVISDMTCVRLAG
;
A
#
# COMPACT_ATOMS: atom_id res chain seq x y z
N MET A 1 9.85 6.72 8.03
CA MET A 1 8.40 6.63 8.16
C MET A 1 8.08 5.52 9.12
N GLU A 2 7.24 5.80 10.12
CA GLU A 2 6.74 4.82 11.09
C GLU A 2 5.57 4.03 10.49
N THR A 3 5.31 2.80 10.96
CA THR A 3 4.17 1.99 10.51
C THR A 3 2.82 2.71 10.67
N ILE A 4 2.65 3.51 11.71
CA ILE A 4 1.42 4.29 11.95
C ILE A 4 1.21 5.39 10.88
N GLU A 5 2.29 5.97 10.36
CA GLU A 5 2.22 6.94 9.26
C GLU A 5 1.85 6.23 7.95
N VAL A 6 2.43 5.05 7.71
CA VAL A 6 2.08 4.20 6.57
C VAL A 6 0.60 3.84 6.60
N LEU A 7 0.09 3.34 7.73
CA LEU A 7 -1.32 2.94 7.88
C LEU A 7 -2.27 4.09 7.52
N LYS A 8 -2.05 5.28 8.10
CA LYS A 8 -2.89 6.46 7.85
C LYS A 8 -2.92 6.83 6.37
N ASN A 9 -1.75 6.82 5.72
CA ASN A 9 -1.66 7.18 4.30
C ASN A 9 -2.26 6.13 3.39
N VAL A 10 -2.01 4.84 3.64
CA VAL A 10 -2.60 3.73 2.87
C VAL A 10 -4.13 3.74 3.00
N GLN A 11 -4.67 3.94 4.20
CA GLN A 11 -6.12 4.04 4.41
C GLN A 11 -6.72 5.23 3.67
N ARG A 12 -6.06 6.40 3.68
CA ARG A 12 -6.49 7.55 2.90
C ARG A 12 -6.56 7.22 1.41
N ILE A 13 -5.52 6.61 0.85
CA ILE A 13 -5.46 6.25 -0.58
C ILE A 13 -6.53 5.21 -0.93
N ALA A 14 -6.78 4.23 -0.06
CA ALA A 14 -7.86 3.26 -0.25
C ALA A 14 -9.23 3.95 -0.33
N LEU A 15 -9.49 4.95 0.53
CA LEU A 15 -10.71 5.77 0.46
C LEU A 15 -10.80 6.58 -0.84
N GLU A 16 -9.69 7.23 -1.25
CA GLU A 16 -9.65 7.99 -2.51
C GLU A 16 -9.91 7.09 -3.73
N CYS A 17 -9.34 5.88 -3.76
CA CYS A 17 -9.59 4.88 -4.80
C CYS A 17 -11.06 4.43 -4.81
N MET A 18 -11.65 4.19 -3.63
CA MET A 18 -13.05 3.83 -3.50
C MET A 18 -13.98 4.93 -4.01
N ILE A 19 -13.75 6.18 -3.60
CA ILE A 19 -14.54 7.35 -4.04
C ILE A 19 -14.43 7.52 -5.57
N GLY A 20 -13.21 7.38 -6.10
CA GLY A 20 -12.93 7.47 -7.54
C GLY A 20 -13.30 6.22 -8.35
N ARG A 21 -13.87 5.18 -7.72
CA ARG A 21 -14.17 3.87 -8.33
C ARG A 21 -13.01 3.29 -9.14
N LYS A 22 -11.79 3.42 -8.61
CA LYS A 22 -10.58 2.91 -9.27
C LYS A 22 -10.55 1.37 -9.22
N PRO A 23 -10.05 0.70 -10.26
CA PRO A 23 -10.05 -0.77 -10.36
C PRO A 23 -8.89 -1.40 -9.57
N VAL A 24 -8.76 -1.03 -8.30
CA VAL A 24 -7.69 -1.48 -7.39
C VAL A 24 -8.29 -1.78 -6.02
N HIS A 25 -7.86 -2.88 -5.43
CA HIS A 25 -8.23 -3.26 -4.08
C HIS A 25 -7.01 -3.14 -3.17
N ILE A 26 -7.12 -2.37 -2.10
CA ILE A 26 -6.04 -2.15 -1.13
C ILE A 26 -6.49 -2.72 0.20
N ASN A 27 -5.76 -3.70 0.71
CA ASN A 27 -6.03 -4.37 1.97
C ASN A 27 -4.88 -4.12 2.95
N VAL A 28 -5.24 -3.90 4.21
CA VAL A 28 -4.27 -3.68 5.29
C VAL A 28 -4.57 -4.66 6.42
N GLY A 29 -3.58 -5.49 6.75
CA GLY A 29 -3.62 -6.43 7.87
C GLY A 29 -2.65 -6.01 8.97
N VAL A 30 -3.13 -5.95 10.22
CA VAL A 30 -2.28 -5.73 11.38
C VAL A 30 -1.85 -7.09 11.93
N MET A 31 -0.56 -7.27 12.19
CA MET A 31 0.04 -8.50 12.71
C MET A 31 0.70 -8.22 14.07
N PRO A 32 -0.05 -8.27 15.18
CA PRO A 32 0.46 -7.91 16.50
C PRO A 32 1.65 -8.76 16.96
N GLU A 33 1.62 -10.06 16.67
CA GLU A 33 2.66 -11.02 17.10
C GLU A 33 4.05 -10.68 16.53
N THR A 34 4.10 -10.11 15.33
CA THR A 34 5.34 -9.74 14.63
C THR A 34 5.60 -8.24 14.61
N GLY A 35 4.70 -7.44 15.21
CA GLY A 35 4.74 -5.98 15.15
C GLY A 35 4.66 -5.43 13.72
N GLY A 36 3.98 -6.15 12.82
CA GLY A 36 3.97 -5.87 11.39
C GLY A 36 2.64 -5.31 10.88
N LEU A 37 2.72 -4.50 9.83
CA LEU A 37 1.59 -4.02 9.04
C LEU A 37 1.73 -4.58 7.62
N CYS A 38 0.89 -5.55 7.26
CA CYS A 38 0.85 -6.11 5.92
C CYS A 38 -0.03 -5.22 5.03
N VAL A 39 0.51 -4.77 3.90
CA VAL A 39 -0.25 -4.04 2.88
C VAL A 39 -0.24 -4.87 1.61
N THR A 40 -1.44 -5.14 1.08
CA THR A 40 -1.63 -5.89 -0.16
C THR A 40 -2.41 -5.02 -1.15
N VAL A 41 -1.99 -5.04 -2.41
CA VAL A 41 -2.70 -4.43 -3.54
C VAL A 41 -3.07 -5.52 -4.52
N GLN A 42 -4.33 -5.52 -4.93
CA GLN A 42 -4.86 -6.41 -5.94
C GLN A 42 -5.47 -5.64 -7.10
N ASP A 43 -5.39 -6.22 -8.29
CA ASP A 43 -6.06 -5.72 -9.48
C ASP A 43 -7.56 -6.07 -9.49
N ARG A 44 -8.27 -5.66 -10.55
CA ARG A 44 -9.69 -5.99 -10.75
C ARG A 44 -10.01 -7.48 -10.86
N SER A 45 -9.00 -8.31 -11.12
CA SER A 45 -9.09 -9.76 -11.22
C SER A 45 -8.83 -10.43 -9.86
N HIS A 46 -8.60 -9.62 -8.81
CA HIS A 46 -8.19 -10.04 -7.47
C HIS A 46 -6.80 -10.68 -7.42
N GLU A 47 -5.98 -10.51 -8.46
CA GLU A 47 -4.59 -10.95 -8.46
C GLU A 47 -3.76 -9.99 -7.60
N VAL A 48 -2.93 -10.54 -6.71
CA VAL A 48 -2.02 -9.75 -5.88
C VAL A 48 -0.86 -9.26 -6.73
N VAL A 49 -0.78 -7.94 -6.93
CA VAL A 49 0.27 -7.29 -7.71
C VAL A 49 1.35 -6.65 -6.84
N TYR A 50 1.04 -6.43 -5.57
CA TYR A 50 1.99 -5.94 -4.58
C TYR A 50 1.60 -6.45 -3.19
N MET A 51 2.60 -6.89 -2.42
CA MET A 51 2.43 -7.27 -1.02
C MET A 51 3.73 -7.00 -0.29
N GLU A 52 3.67 -6.23 0.79
CA GLU A 52 4.83 -5.94 1.64
C GLU A 52 4.43 -5.79 3.10
N ILE A 53 5.39 -6.01 4.00
CA ILE A 53 5.21 -5.90 5.44
C ILE A 53 6.05 -4.75 5.99
N PHE A 54 5.40 -3.75 6.56
CA PHE A 54 6.04 -2.64 7.28
C PHE A 54 6.20 -3.01 8.75
N ASN A 55 7.30 -2.60 9.37
CA ASN A 55 7.53 -2.81 10.80
C ASN A 55 8.44 -1.70 11.35
N ASP A 56 8.42 -1.46 12.67
CA ASP A 56 9.24 -0.42 13.31
C ASP A 56 10.37 -1.01 14.19
N TRP A 57 10.44 -2.34 14.32
CA TRP A 57 11.43 -3.01 15.18
C TRP A 57 12.80 -3.17 14.51
N MET A 58 12.87 -3.16 13.17
CA MET A 58 14.13 -3.30 12.45
C MET A 58 15.01 -2.04 12.60
N PRO A 59 16.34 -2.22 12.63
CA PRO A 59 17.28 -1.13 12.38
C PRO A 59 16.93 -0.44 11.05
N ASP A 60 17.02 0.90 11.02
CA ASP A 60 16.72 1.72 9.84
C ASP A 60 15.29 1.57 9.26
N HIS A 61 14.34 1.07 10.06
CA HIS A 61 12.95 0.89 9.64
C HIS A 61 12.36 2.14 8.98
N LYS A 62 12.74 3.34 9.42
CA LYS A 62 12.23 4.59 8.85
C LYS A 62 12.56 4.73 7.38
N GLU A 63 13.78 4.41 6.97
CA GLU A 63 14.22 4.50 5.59
C GLU A 63 13.63 3.35 4.78
N TRP A 64 13.67 2.13 5.33
CA TRP A 64 13.10 0.95 4.68
C TRP A 64 11.59 1.12 4.43
N ASN A 65 10.82 1.48 5.45
CA ASN A 65 9.38 1.74 5.34
C ASN A 65 9.08 2.83 4.32
N LYS A 66 9.90 3.91 4.28
CA LYS A 66 9.72 4.96 3.28
C LYS A 66 9.93 4.43 1.87
N LYS A 67 11.02 3.71 1.62
CA LYS A 67 11.33 3.15 0.30
C LYS A 67 10.26 2.14 -0.16
N THR A 68 9.78 1.32 0.77
CA THR A 68 8.69 0.36 0.53
C THR A 68 7.38 1.11 0.24
N TYR A 69 7.08 2.17 0.99
CA TYR A 69 5.92 3.03 0.74
C TYR A 69 5.99 3.74 -0.63
N ASP A 70 7.17 4.24 -1.03
CA ASP A 70 7.36 4.87 -2.34
C ASP A 70 7.10 3.87 -3.49
N ARG A 71 7.47 2.59 -3.32
CA ARG A 71 7.13 1.52 -4.28
C ARG A 71 5.64 1.25 -4.32
N PHE A 72 4.98 1.16 -3.17
CA PHE A 72 3.52 1.07 -3.09
C PHE A 72 2.86 2.22 -3.86
N MET A 73 3.31 3.47 -3.66
CA MET A 73 2.80 4.63 -4.39
C MET A 73 2.98 4.52 -5.90
N SER A 74 4.12 4.00 -6.36
CA SER A 74 4.35 3.74 -7.79
C SER A 74 3.33 2.74 -8.34
N VAL A 75 3.08 1.63 -7.64
CA VAL A 75 2.08 0.63 -8.05
C VAL A 75 0.68 1.24 -8.11
N ILE A 76 0.28 2.01 -7.08
CA ILE A 76 -1.02 2.70 -7.10
C ILE A 76 -1.10 3.68 -8.25
N SER A 77 -0.05 4.46 -8.51
CA SER A 77 0.00 5.39 -9.65
C SER A 77 -0.19 4.65 -10.97
N ASP A 78 0.54 3.56 -11.20
CA ASP A 78 0.47 2.78 -12.45
C ASP A 78 -0.91 2.15 -12.67
N MET A 79 -1.58 1.74 -11.61
CA MET A 79 -2.91 1.11 -11.67
C MET A 79 -4.07 2.12 -11.75
N THR A 80 -3.89 3.33 -11.21
CA THR A 80 -4.97 4.34 -11.11
C THR A 80 -4.88 5.45 -12.17
N CYS A 81 -3.69 5.65 -12.75
CA CYS A 81 -3.50 6.42 -13.97
C CYS A 81 -4.15 5.64 -15.12
N VAL A 82 -5.23 6.22 -15.64
CA VAL A 82 -5.88 5.75 -16.86
C VAL A 82 -4.80 5.70 -17.95
N ARG A 83 -4.36 4.50 -18.40
CA ARG A 83 -3.91 4.36 -19.79
C ARG A 83 -5.13 4.75 -20.61
N LEU A 84 -5.21 6.01 -21.01
CA LEU A 84 -6.09 6.42 -22.09
C LEU A 84 -5.59 5.64 -23.29
N ALA A 85 -6.20 4.48 -23.54
CA ALA A 85 -6.03 3.79 -24.78
C ALA A 85 -6.47 4.77 -25.87
N GLY A 86 -5.55 5.06 -26.78
CA GLY A 86 -5.81 5.88 -27.96
C GLY A 86 -6.86 5.28 -28.88
#